data_AF-A0AAD9GBT1-F1
#
_entry.id   AF-A0AAD9GBT1-F1
#
_cell.length_a   1.000
_cell.length_b   1.000
_cell.length_c   1.000
_cell.angle_alpha   90.00
_cell.angle_beta   90.00
_cell.angle_gamma   90.00
#
_symmetry.space_group_name_H-M   'P 1'
#
loop_
_entity.id
_entity.type
_entity.pdbx_description
1 polymer ?
#
loop_
_entity_poly.entity_id
_entity_poly.type
_entity_poly.pdbx_seq_one_letter_code
_entity_poly.pdbx_strand_id
1 'polypeptide(L)'
;MGPGVMWWNKNNVYPLEQLESSVAGVDKLNDGQRVIFDQVIGAAQNPEVGQKLLFIDGPGGTRKAFLLEQILARVLLDGGVAMAVAFSGIAATLLTGGHTAHSTFRIPLKLNDLSTCSISKQSQKAKLIRRANFILWDEAPMMQGVCFEAVDRTLRDNMNNEVELFGGKVMGFSGDHRQILPVLRNATRAETLKVCFKSSPLWKYLRQVRLIENMRMKTAPDPDSAAELAEFSDFSLQIGEGRYPVNRDIDDSDICIPKTMCVGTSGCGNASRAGESSDDDSEYEFPNFALLPPIVSVSEHESDDDHRTRNVNTLIDSVYPGVETKSVLCEPCNFGSHQCKRSQNQRIGSRTVIWRDKRVS
;
A
#
# COMPACT_ATOMS: atom_id res chain seq x y z
N MET A 1 -37.96 5.86 -6.32
CA MET A 1 -36.51 5.86 -6.62
C MET A 1 -35.90 7.01 -5.86
N GLY A 2 -35.17 6.74 -4.77
CA GLY A 2 -34.45 7.78 -4.02
C GLY A 2 -33.17 8.21 -4.73
N PRO A 3 -32.53 9.31 -4.30
CA PRO A 3 -31.31 9.84 -4.90
C PRO A 3 -30.11 8.94 -4.56
N GLY A 4 -29.87 7.91 -5.36
CA GLY A 4 -28.71 7.02 -5.24
C GLY A 4 -27.60 7.43 -6.21
N VAL A 5 -26.41 7.70 -5.67
CA VAL A 5 -25.18 7.93 -6.45
C VAL A 5 -24.72 6.60 -7.07
N MET A 6 -24.39 6.60 -8.37
CA MET A 6 -24.20 5.40 -9.19
C MET A 6 -22.75 4.87 -9.14
N TRP A 7 -22.57 3.59 -8.79
CA TRP A 7 -21.26 2.94 -8.56
C TRP A 7 -20.91 1.81 -9.55
N TRP A 8 -19.66 1.33 -9.42
CA TRP A 8 -18.92 0.31 -10.22
C TRP A 8 -19.67 -1.00 -10.50
N ASN A 9 -20.70 -1.32 -9.73
CA ASN A 9 -21.56 -2.47 -9.94
C ASN A 9 -22.93 -2.18 -9.29
N LYS A 10 -24.03 -2.72 -9.82
CA LYS A 10 -25.41 -2.46 -9.34
C LYS A 10 -25.67 -2.81 -7.87
N ASN A 11 -24.70 -3.40 -7.16
CA ASN A 11 -24.85 -3.97 -5.82
C ASN A 11 -23.99 -3.33 -4.71
N ASN A 12 -23.02 -2.45 -5.01
CA ASN A 12 -22.25 -1.73 -3.98
C ASN A 12 -22.63 -0.26 -3.96
N VAL A 13 -23.75 0.02 -3.29
CA VAL A 13 -24.10 1.38 -2.85
C VAL A 13 -23.48 1.53 -1.47
N TYR A 14 -22.43 2.35 -1.34
CA TYR A 14 -22.03 2.79 0.00
C TYR A 14 -23.21 3.57 0.60
N PRO A 15 -23.69 3.20 1.79
CA PRO A 15 -24.76 3.95 2.44
C PRO A 15 -24.34 5.42 2.57
N LEU A 16 -25.20 6.35 2.18
CA LEU A 16 -24.95 7.79 2.32
C LEU A 16 -24.52 8.14 3.75
N GLU A 17 -25.12 7.47 4.75
CA GLU A 17 -24.79 7.60 6.16
C GLU A 17 -23.32 7.28 6.50
N GLN A 18 -22.69 6.31 5.82
CA GLN A 18 -21.27 6.00 6.02
C GLN A 18 -20.36 7.06 5.38
N LEU A 19 -20.77 7.64 4.24
CA LEU A 19 -20.05 8.73 3.59
C LEU A 19 -20.16 10.03 4.39
N GLU A 20 -21.34 10.35 4.90
CA GLU A 20 -21.60 11.50 5.78
C GLU A 20 -20.80 11.39 7.09
N SER A 21 -20.79 10.22 7.72
CA SER A 21 -19.96 9.92 8.89
C SER A 21 -18.46 10.04 8.57
N SER A 22 -18.04 9.60 7.38
CA SER A 22 -16.66 9.76 6.93
C SER A 22 -16.29 11.25 6.82
N VAL A 23 -17.10 12.09 6.16
CA VAL A 23 -16.83 13.53 5.95
C VAL A 23 -16.89 14.35 7.24
N ALA A 24 -17.54 13.88 8.30
CA ALA A 24 -17.38 14.48 9.64
C ALA A 24 -15.90 14.46 10.13
N GLY A 25 -15.05 13.65 9.49
CA GLY A 25 -13.60 13.67 9.68
C GLY A 25 -12.88 14.89 9.10
N VAL A 26 -13.49 15.66 8.21
CA VAL A 26 -12.88 16.85 7.59
C VAL A 26 -12.53 17.91 8.64
N ASP A 27 -13.36 18.07 9.67
CA ASP A 27 -13.10 18.99 10.78
C ASP A 27 -11.91 18.56 11.66
N LYS A 28 -11.47 17.31 11.52
CA LYS A 28 -10.31 16.74 12.23
C LYS A 28 -9.02 16.75 11.40
N LEU A 29 -9.04 17.35 10.21
CA LEU A 29 -7.84 17.56 9.40
C LEU A 29 -7.00 18.67 10.02
N ASN A 30 -5.68 18.48 10.07
CA ASN A 30 -4.78 19.57 10.38
C ASN A 30 -4.68 20.55 9.20
N ASP A 31 -4.06 21.72 9.42
CA ASP A 31 -3.98 22.78 8.41
C ASP A 31 -3.31 22.32 7.12
N GLY A 32 -2.23 21.53 7.21
CA GLY A 32 -1.52 21.00 6.05
C GLY A 32 -2.36 20.01 5.24
N GLN A 33 -3.10 19.13 5.92
CA GLN A 33 -4.04 18.19 5.31
C GLN A 33 -5.23 18.94 4.67
N ARG A 34 -5.76 19.96 5.35
CA ARG A 34 -6.88 20.77 4.86
C ARG A 34 -6.52 21.51 3.58
N VAL A 35 -5.33 22.10 3.49
CA VAL A 35 -4.85 22.75 2.26
C VAL A 35 -4.82 21.77 1.09
N ILE A 36 -4.35 20.53 1.30
CA ILE A 36 -4.35 19.50 0.24
C ILE A 36 -5.76 19.07 -0.11
N PHE A 37 -6.61 18.86 0.91
CA PHE A 37 -8.02 18.52 0.73
C PHE A 37 -8.73 19.54 -0.16
N ASP A 38 -8.68 20.83 0.21
CA ASP A 38 -9.36 21.91 -0.51
C ASP A 38 -8.86 22.02 -1.96
N GLN A 39 -7.55 21.85 -2.18
CA GLN A 39 -6.97 21.83 -3.52
C GLN A 39 -7.51 20.70 -4.39
N VAL A 40 -7.59 19.48 -3.84
CA VAL A 40 -8.08 18.31 -4.60
C VAL A 40 -9.58 18.42 -4.87
N ILE A 41 -10.37 18.85 -3.89
CA ILE A 41 -11.81 19.07 -4.07
C ILE A 41 -12.07 20.16 -5.10
N GLY A 42 -11.34 21.28 -5.03
CA GLY A 42 -11.42 22.34 -6.03
C GLY A 42 -11.11 21.84 -7.44
N ALA A 43 -10.04 21.06 -7.61
CA ALA A 43 -9.68 20.46 -8.90
C ALA A 43 -10.73 19.45 -9.41
N ALA A 44 -11.33 18.66 -8.53
CA ALA A 44 -12.35 17.67 -8.89
C ALA A 44 -13.68 18.32 -9.34
N GLN A 45 -14.02 19.46 -8.75
CA GLN A 45 -15.23 20.24 -9.09
C GLN A 45 -15.01 21.10 -10.34
N ASN A 46 -13.86 21.80 -10.42
CA ASN A 46 -13.52 22.72 -11.50
C ASN A 46 -12.13 22.37 -12.05
N PRO A 47 -12.03 21.38 -12.95
CA PRO A 47 -10.74 20.87 -13.42
C PRO A 47 -10.07 21.84 -14.40
N GLU A 48 -9.21 22.71 -13.86
CA GLU A 48 -8.35 23.61 -14.66
C GLU A 48 -7.14 22.89 -15.25
N VAL A 49 -6.73 23.30 -16.46
CA VAL A 49 -5.53 22.77 -17.11
C VAL A 49 -4.30 23.04 -16.23
N GLY A 50 -3.51 21.99 -15.96
CA GLY A 50 -2.28 22.09 -15.16
C GLY A 50 -2.46 21.91 -13.65
N GLN A 51 -3.68 21.90 -13.10
CA GLN A 51 -3.94 21.67 -11.67
C GLN A 51 -4.50 20.27 -11.35
N LYS A 52 -4.53 19.38 -12.35
CA LYS A 52 -5.25 18.10 -12.27
C LYS A 52 -4.44 16.96 -11.65
N LEU A 53 -3.11 17.10 -11.56
CA LEU A 53 -2.24 16.01 -11.16
C LEU A 53 -1.48 16.37 -9.88
N LEU A 54 -1.72 15.61 -8.82
CA LEU A 54 -1.08 15.81 -7.53
C LEU A 54 -0.37 14.53 -7.08
N PHE A 55 0.78 14.68 -6.44
CA PHE A 55 1.44 13.62 -5.69
C PHE A 55 1.52 14.00 -4.22
N ILE A 56 0.91 13.19 -3.35
CA ILE A 56 0.84 13.37 -1.91
C ILE A 56 1.91 12.48 -1.26
N ASP A 57 3.05 13.07 -0.92
CA ASP A 57 4.09 12.43 -0.11
C ASP A 57 3.71 12.53 1.36
N GLY A 58 3.66 11.41 2.07
CA GLY A 58 3.33 11.41 3.48
C GLY A 58 4.00 10.27 4.20
N PRO A 59 5.00 10.55 5.06
CA PRO A 59 5.61 9.57 5.94
C PRO A 59 4.58 8.86 6.83
N GLY A 60 4.99 7.71 7.37
CA GLY A 60 4.23 7.00 8.39
C GLY A 60 3.80 7.93 9.55
N GLY A 61 2.55 7.77 10.01
CA GLY A 61 2.02 8.59 11.12
C GLY A 61 1.41 9.94 10.72
N THR A 62 1.52 10.37 9.46
CA THR A 62 0.91 11.63 8.97
C THR A 62 -0.59 11.56 8.69
N ARG A 63 -1.24 10.41 8.99
CA ARG A 63 -2.66 10.15 8.69
C ARG A 63 -3.02 10.36 7.20
N LYS A 64 -2.09 10.05 6.29
CA LYS A 64 -2.31 10.12 4.83
C LYS A 64 -3.56 9.37 4.40
N ALA A 65 -3.70 8.08 4.75
CA ALA A 65 -4.88 7.28 4.42
C ALA A 65 -6.20 7.93 4.89
N PHE A 66 -6.20 8.53 6.08
CA PHE A 66 -7.35 9.29 6.57
C PHE A 66 -7.69 10.46 5.65
N LEU A 67 -6.71 11.29 5.26
CA LEU A 67 -6.93 12.38 4.31
C LEU A 67 -7.49 11.88 2.97
N LEU A 68 -6.93 10.81 2.42
CA LEU A 68 -7.38 10.24 1.15
C LEU A 68 -8.84 9.79 1.21
N GLU A 69 -9.23 9.14 2.31
CA GLU A 69 -10.59 8.69 2.55
C GLU A 69 -11.56 9.87 2.64
N GLN A 70 -11.17 10.96 3.32
CA GLN A 70 -11.97 12.19 3.35
C GLN A 70 -12.19 12.78 1.95
N ILE A 71 -11.13 12.83 1.13
CA ILE A 71 -11.22 13.35 -0.24
C ILE A 71 -12.18 12.50 -1.08
N LEU A 72 -12.03 11.17 -1.04
CA LEU A 72 -12.92 10.24 -1.75
C LEU A 72 -14.36 10.46 -1.33
N ALA A 73 -14.64 10.43 -0.02
CA ALA A 73 -15.98 10.58 0.52
C ALA A 73 -16.61 11.92 0.11
N ARG A 74 -15.83 13.01 0.17
CA ARG A 74 -16.33 14.34 -0.20
C ARG A 74 -16.72 14.45 -1.68
N VAL A 75 -15.88 13.96 -2.59
CA VAL A 75 -16.20 13.96 -4.03
C VAL A 75 -17.50 13.21 -4.31
N LEU A 76 -17.74 12.12 -3.59
CA LEU A 76 -18.95 11.31 -3.73
C LEU A 76 -20.20 11.98 -3.15
N LEU A 77 -20.08 12.64 -1.98
CA LEU A 77 -21.18 13.41 -1.38
C LEU A 77 -21.59 14.59 -2.25
N ASP A 78 -20.65 15.23 -2.94
CA ASP A 78 -20.92 16.30 -3.91
C ASP A 78 -21.62 15.76 -5.20
N GLY A 79 -21.95 14.47 -5.26
CA GLY A 79 -22.61 13.82 -6.39
C GLY A 79 -21.66 13.45 -7.55
N GLY A 80 -20.36 13.62 -7.35
CA GLY A 80 -19.32 13.22 -8.29
C GLY A 80 -19.04 11.72 -8.29
N VAL A 81 -18.12 11.30 -9.16
CA VAL A 81 -17.63 9.92 -9.22
C VAL A 81 -16.15 9.91 -8.84
N ALA A 82 -15.83 9.23 -7.74
CA ALA A 82 -14.45 8.98 -7.31
C ALA A 82 -14.07 7.51 -7.56
N MET A 83 -12.84 7.27 -8.02
CA MET A 83 -12.27 5.94 -8.14
C MET A 83 -11.05 5.81 -7.24
N ALA A 84 -11.04 4.81 -6.37
CA ALA A 84 -9.89 4.49 -5.52
C ALA A 84 -9.14 3.27 -6.06
N VAL A 85 -7.85 3.43 -6.33
CA VAL A 85 -6.97 2.33 -6.68
C VAL A 85 -5.73 2.31 -5.81
N ALA A 86 -5.14 1.12 -5.65
CA ALA A 86 -3.85 0.97 -4.96
C ALA A 86 -2.94 -0.05 -5.66
N PHE A 87 -1.65 -0.06 -5.30
CA PHE A 87 -0.70 -1.06 -5.79
C PHE A 87 -1.09 -2.49 -5.40
N SER A 88 -1.36 -2.73 -4.10
CA SER A 88 -1.68 -4.05 -3.55
C SER A 88 -3.16 -4.17 -3.14
N GLY A 89 -3.64 -5.40 -2.99
CA GLY A 89 -5.01 -5.67 -2.52
C GLY A 89 -5.25 -5.17 -1.09
N ILE A 90 -4.27 -5.32 -0.20
CA ILE A 90 -4.35 -4.89 1.19
C ILE A 90 -4.45 -3.36 1.28
N ALA A 91 -3.65 -2.63 0.50
CA ALA A 91 -3.76 -1.17 0.43
C ALA A 91 -5.12 -0.75 -0.13
N ALA A 92 -5.63 -1.46 -1.15
CA ALA A 92 -6.95 -1.17 -1.72
C ALA A 92 -8.09 -1.36 -0.70
N THR A 93 -8.01 -2.35 0.20
CA THR A 93 -9.06 -2.56 1.22
C THR A 93 -9.17 -1.43 2.25
N LEU A 94 -8.14 -0.57 2.36
CA LEU A 94 -8.16 0.57 3.27
C LEU A 94 -8.87 1.81 2.70
N LEU A 95 -9.23 1.77 1.41
CA LEU A 95 -9.92 2.85 0.72
C LEU A 95 -11.35 2.42 0.40
N THR A 96 -12.30 3.32 0.62
CA THR A 96 -13.71 3.08 0.24
C THR A 96 -13.84 2.80 -1.25
N GLY A 97 -14.37 1.62 -1.58
CA GLY A 97 -14.50 1.13 -2.96
C GLY A 97 -13.16 0.85 -3.65
N GLY A 98 -12.09 0.65 -2.89
CA GLY A 98 -10.74 0.47 -3.41
C GLY A 98 -10.56 -0.85 -4.16
N HIS A 99 -9.84 -0.78 -5.28
CA HIS A 99 -9.43 -1.93 -6.07
C HIS A 99 -7.94 -1.85 -6.42
N THR A 100 -7.32 -2.97 -6.82
CA THR A 100 -5.95 -2.90 -7.30
C THR A 100 -5.88 -2.15 -8.64
N ALA A 101 -4.83 -1.39 -8.88
CA ALA A 101 -4.63 -0.66 -10.14
C ALA A 101 -4.59 -1.62 -11.34
N HIS A 102 -3.92 -2.77 -11.18
CA HIS A 102 -3.86 -3.83 -12.19
C HIS A 102 -5.26 -4.32 -12.60
N SER A 103 -6.14 -4.62 -11.63
CA SER A 103 -7.49 -5.09 -11.93
C SER A 103 -8.38 -3.99 -12.48
N THR A 104 -8.28 -2.78 -11.94
CA THR A 104 -9.08 -1.62 -12.33
C THR A 104 -8.79 -1.23 -13.77
N PHE A 105 -7.52 -0.98 -14.07
CA PHE A 105 -7.09 -0.51 -15.39
C PHE A 105 -6.83 -1.64 -16.38
N ARG A 106 -6.79 -2.92 -15.96
CA ARG A 106 -6.38 -4.04 -16.83
C ARG A 106 -4.97 -3.82 -17.40
N ILE A 107 -4.04 -3.47 -16.51
CA ILE A 107 -2.63 -3.25 -16.84
C ILE A 107 -2.01 -4.60 -17.24
N PRO A 108 -1.37 -4.71 -18.41
CA PRO A 108 -0.67 -5.93 -18.82
C PRO A 108 0.45 -6.29 -17.84
N LEU A 109 0.68 -7.58 -17.61
CA LEU A 109 1.79 -8.06 -16.78
C LEU A 109 3.16 -7.90 -17.46
N LYS A 110 3.17 -7.93 -18.80
CA LYS A 110 4.35 -7.66 -19.61
C LYS A 110 4.17 -6.30 -20.28
N LEU A 111 4.95 -5.33 -19.82
CA LEU A 111 4.91 -3.96 -20.32
C LEU A 111 6.15 -3.66 -21.16
N ASN A 112 5.93 -2.79 -22.13
CA ASN A 112 6.93 -2.07 -22.91
C ASN A 112 6.46 -0.62 -23.06
N ASP A 113 7.33 0.23 -23.61
CA ASP A 113 7.11 1.68 -23.71
C ASP A 113 5.86 2.06 -24.51
N LEU A 114 5.35 1.15 -25.36
CA LEU A 114 4.16 1.31 -26.19
C LEU A 114 2.93 0.56 -25.66
N SER A 115 3.01 -0.11 -24.51
CA SER A 115 1.93 -0.95 -23.98
C SER A 115 0.73 -0.14 -23.50
N THR A 116 -0.46 -0.41 -24.01
CA THR A 116 -1.69 0.17 -23.47
C THR A 116 -2.39 -0.83 -22.56
N CYS A 117 -3.28 -0.32 -21.71
CA CYS A 117 -4.16 -1.13 -20.90
C CYS A 117 -5.32 -1.71 -21.72
N SER A 118 -5.76 -2.93 -21.38
CA SER A 118 -6.82 -3.64 -22.11
C SER A 118 -8.23 -3.15 -21.75
N ILE A 119 -8.51 -1.88 -22.06
CA ILE A 119 -9.81 -1.22 -21.87
C ILE A 119 -10.32 -0.69 -23.20
N SER A 120 -11.34 -1.36 -23.75
CA SER A 120 -12.06 -0.88 -24.93
C SER A 120 -12.91 0.35 -24.60
N LYS A 121 -13.00 1.31 -25.55
CA LYS A 121 -13.82 2.52 -25.43
C LYS A 121 -15.30 2.22 -25.16
N GLN A 122 -15.83 1.10 -25.66
CA GLN A 122 -17.25 0.74 -25.48
C GLN A 122 -17.52 0.06 -24.13
N SER A 123 -16.47 -0.31 -23.39
CA SER A 123 -16.60 -1.04 -22.12
C SER A 123 -17.27 -0.21 -21.01
N GLN A 124 -17.88 -0.91 -20.04
CA GLN A 124 -18.44 -0.26 -18.86
C GLN A 124 -17.35 0.44 -18.01
N LYS A 125 -16.14 -0.13 -17.98
CA LYS A 125 -14.97 0.49 -17.32
C LYS A 125 -14.62 1.83 -17.95
N ALA A 126 -14.57 1.90 -19.29
CA ALA A 126 -14.32 3.15 -19.99
C ALA A 126 -15.40 4.20 -19.71
N LYS A 127 -16.68 3.80 -19.65
CA LYS A 127 -17.78 4.69 -19.26
C LYS A 127 -17.61 5.23 -17.85
N LEU A 128 -17.20 4.39 -16.90
CA LEU A 128 -16.94 4.83 -15.53
C LEU A 128 -15.77 5.81 -15.46
N ILE A 129 -14.65 5.46 -16.10
CA ILE A 129 -13.47 6.34 -16.20
C ILE A 129 -13.86 7.71 -16.77
N ARG A 130 -14.67 7.75 -17.84
CA ARG A 130 -15.17 9.01 -18.40
C ARG A 130 -15.98 9.84 -17.42
N ARG A 131 -16.79 9.19 -16.58
CA ARG A 131 -17.61 9.85 -15.56
C ARG A 131 -16.82 10.24 -14.32
N ALA A 132 -15.68 9.58 -14.04
CA ALA A 132 -14.85 9.86 -12.87
C ALA A 132 -14.39 11.33 -12.86
N ASN A 133 -14.72 12.03 -11.78
CA ASN A 133 -14.23 13.37 -11.47
C ASN A 133 -12.83 13.29 -10.87
N PHE A 134 -12.57 12.28 -10.05
CA PHE A 134 -11.32 12.09 -9.35
C PHE A 134 -10.90 10.61 -9.34
N ILE A 135 -9.61 10.36 -9.58
CA ILE A 135 -9.01 9.03 -9.50
C ILE A 135 -7.85 9.10 -8.52
N LEU A 136 -7.98 8.41 -7.39
CA LEU A 136 -6.94 8.25 -6.39
C LEU A 136 -6.13 6.98 -6.68
N TRP A 137 -4.81 7.08 -6.62
CA TRP A 137 -3.89 5.96 -6.70
C TRP A 137 -2.94 5.96 -5.49
N ASP A 138 -3.19 5.06 -4.55
CA ASP A 138 -2.38 4.90 -3.34
C ASP A 138 -1.26 3.88 -3.51
N GLU A 139 -0.20 4.04 -2.71
CA GLU A 139 1.07 3.33 -2.80
C GLU A 139 1.70 3.37 -4.21
N ALA A 140 1.58 4.52 -4.88
CA ALA A 140 2.11 4.76 -6.21
C ALA A 140 3.64 4.51 -6.34
N PRO A 141 4.51 4.86 -5.36
CA PRO A 141 5.95 4.60 -5.46
C PRO A 141 6.34 3.13 -5.60
N MET A 142 5.47 2.19 -5.19
CA MET A 142 5.72 0.75 -5.30
C MET A 142 5.47 0.22 -6.73
N MET A 143 4.86 1.03 -7.60
CA MET A 143 4.54 0.68 -8.98
C MET A 143 5.63 1.17 -9.94
N GLN A 144 5.88 0.39 -11.01
CA GLN A 144 6.81 0.80 -12.06
C GLN A 144 6.26 1.99 -12.87
N GLY A 145 7.12 2.93 -13.25
CA GLY A 145 6.81 4.12 -14.05
C GLY A 145 6.03 3.81 -15.33
N VAL A 146 6.44 2.75 -16.03
CA VAL A 146 5.81 2.28 -17.27
C VAL A 146 4.34 1.89 -17.10
N CYS A 147 3.90 1.49 -15.90
CA CYS A 147 2.49 1.21 -15.64
C CYS A 147 1.65 2.50 -15.71
N PHE A 148 2.17 3.59 -15.15
CA PHE A 148 1.50 4.89 -15.18
C PHE A 148 1.43 5.43 -16.61
N GLU A 149 2.49 5.25 -17.40
CA GLU A 149 2.53 5.64 -18.82
C GLU A 149 1.55 4.83 -19.67
N ALA A 150 1.41 3.53 -19.39
CA ALA A 150 0.41 2.70 -20.04
C ALA A 150 -1.03 3.15 -19.72
N VAL A 151 -1.28 3.53 -18.47
CA VAL A 151 -2.58 4.07 -18.04
C VAL A 151 -2.82 5.44 -18.68
N ASP A 152 -1.84 6.35 -18.66
CA ASP A 152 -1.91 7.67 -19.31
C ASP A 152 -2.35 7.54 -20.79
N ARG A 153 -1.63 6.72 -21.57
CA ARG A 153 -1.96 6.49 -22.98
C ARG A 153 -3.35 5.91 -23.17
N THR A 154 -3.78 4.98 -22.33
CA THR A 154 -5.13 4.43 -22.39
C THR A 154 -6.20 5.46 -22.03
N LEU A 155 -5.96 6.32 -21.05
CA LEU A 155 -6.93 7.33 -20.64
C LEU A 155 -7.05 8.42 -21.70
N ARG A 156 -5.95 8.86 -22.31
CA ARG A 156 -5.97 9.79 -23.45
C ARG A 156 -6.86 9.28 -24.59
N ASP A 157 -6.67 8.03 -24.98
CA ASP A 157 -7.50 7.38 -26.01
C ASP A 157 -8.97 7.25 -25.57
N ASN A 158 -9.23 6.81 -24.34
CA ASN A 158 -10.61 6.61 -23.84
C ASN A 158 -11.40 7.92 -23.67
N MET A 159 -10.70 9.02 -23.40
CA MET A 159 -11.25 10.36 -23.28
C MET A 159 -11.28 11.14 -24.60
N ASN A 160 -10.63 10.61 -25.65
CA ASN A 160 -10.31 11.34 -26.89
C ASN A 160 -9.62 12.70 -26.60
N ASN A 161 -8.68 12.70 -25.66
CA ASN A 161 -7.91 13.87 -25.26
C ASN A 161 -6.43 13.50 -25.20
N GLU A 162 -5.73 13.71 -26.33
CA GLU A 162 -4.29 13.45 -26.45
C GLU A 162 -3.41 14.60 -25.93
N VAL A 163 -4.02 15.77 -25.68
CA VAL A 163 -3.30 16.98 -25.27
C VAL A 163 -2.96 16.92 -23.80
N GLU A 164 -3.91 16.53 -22.97
CA GLU A 164 -3.73 16.46 -21.52
C GLU A 164 -3.29 15.06 -21.06
N LEU A 165 -2.44 15.03 -20.03
CA LEU A 165 -2.10 13.80 -19.32
C LEU A 165 -3.37 13.16 -18.71
N PHE A 166 -3.38 11.84 -18.69
CA PHE A 166 -4.47 10.98 -18.22
C PHE A 166 -5.82 11.34 -18.86
N GLY A 167 -5.82 11.83 -20.11
CA GLY A 167 -7.01 12.26 -20.81
C GLY A 167 -7.73 13.45 -20.16
N GLY A 168 -7.00 14.27 -19.38
CA GLY A 168 -7.56 15.42 -18.66
C GLY A 168 -8.28 15.05 -17.36
N LYS A 169 -8.08 13.82 -16.85
CA LYS A 169 -8.62 13.40 -15.55
C LYS A 169 -7.85 14.03 -14.39
N VAL A 170 -8.57 14.27 -13.29
CA VAL A 170 -7.95 14.66 -12.02
C VAL A 170 -7.42 13.41 -11.35
N MET A 171 -6.10 13.36 -11.18
CA MET A 171 -5.38 12.23 -10.60
C MET A 171 -4.71 12.66 -9.30
N GLY A 172 -4.98 11.92 -8.23
CA GLY A 172 -4.24 12.02 -6.97
C GLY A 172 -3.37 10.78 -6.80
N PHE A 173 -2.06 10.93 -6.81
CA PHE A 173 -1.13 9.87 -6.46
C PHE A 173 -0.73 10.03 -5.00
N SER A 174 -0.63 8.94 -4.27
CA SER A 174 -0.23 8.93 -2.87
C SER A 174 0.83 7.86 -2.64
N GLY A 175 1.72 8.12 -1.69
CA GLY A 175 2.70 7.14 -1.25
C GLY A 175 3.70 7.72 -0.28
N ASP A 176 4.70 6.93 0.05
CA ASP A 176 5.86 7.36 0.82
C ASP A 176 7.10 6.84 0.12
N HIS A 177 7.95 7.76 -0.37
CA HIS A 177 9.18 7.38 -1.07
C HIS A 177 10.24 6.74 -0.18
N ARG A 178 10.04 6.80 1.15
CA ARG A 178 10.90 6.14 2.15
C ARG A 178 10.59 4.66 2.29
N GLN A 179 9.51 4.19 1.66
CA GLN A 179 9.13 2.79 1.62
C GLN A 179 9.80 2.05 0.46
N ILE A 180 9.34 0.84 0.18
CA ILE A 180 9.92 -0.02 -0.85
C ILE A 180 9.75 0.57 -2.26
N LEU A 181 10.84 0.51 -3.04
CA LEU A 181 10.82 0.75 -4.48
C LEU A 181 10.12 -0.40 -5.21
N PRO A 182 9.76 -0.22 -6.51
CA PRO A 182 9.16 -1.29 -7.29
C PRO A 182 10.01 -2.57 -7.30
N VAL A 183 9.35 -3.71 -7.14
CA VAL A 183 10.03 -5.00 -7.07
C VAL A 183 10.35 -5.51 -8.47
N LEU A 184 11.64 -5.70 -8.76
CA LEU A 184 12.15 -6.30 -9.98
C LEU A 184 13.01 -7.51 -9.63
N ARG A 185 12.78 -8.64 -10.33
CA ARG A 185 13.57 -9.86 -10.14
C ARG A 185 14.96 -9.66 -10.73
N ASN A 186 16.00 -9.96 -9.94
CA ASN A 186 17.40 -9.93 -10.35
C ASN A 186 17.88 -8.58 -10.93
N ALA A 187 17.20 -7.48 -10.60
CA ALA A 187 17.60 -6.16 -11.07
C ALA A 187 18.67 -5.55 -10.16
N THR A 188 19.59 -4.85 -10.79
CA THR A 188 20.55 -3.97 -10.13
C THR A 188 19.83 -2.76 -9.52
N ARG A 189 20.53 -2.05 -8.64
CA ARG A 189 20.04 -0.77 -8.07
C ARG A 189 19.74 0.25 -9.17
N ALA A 190 20.61 0.39 -10.17
CA ALA A 190 20.42 1.34 -11.26
C ALA A 190 19.17 1.02 -12.09
N GLU A 191 18.94 -0.26 -12.39
CA GLU A 191 17.74 -0.70 -13.10
C GLU A 191 16.47 -0.47 -12.28
N THR A 192 16.52 -0.71 -10.96
CA THR A 192 15.39 -0.43 -10.06
C THR A 192 15.05 1.06 -10.03
N LEU A 193 16.06 1.93 -9.97
CA LEU A 193 15.85 3.37 -10.01
C LEU A 193 15.24 3.81 -11.34
N LYS A 194 15.71 3.26 -12.47
CA LYS A 194 15.21 3.61 -13.80
C LYS A 194 13.71 3.33 -13.98
N VAL A 195 13.17 2.31 -13.32
CA VAL A 195 11.74 1.97 -13.39
C VAL A 195 10.89 2.69 -12.34
N CYS A 196 11.48 3.47 -11.43
CA CYS A 196 10.72 4.17 -10.41
C CYS A 196 9.82 5.24 -11.04
N PHE A 197 8.71 5.56 -10.37
CA PHE A 197 7.79 6.59 -10.85
C PHE A 197 8.49 7.95 -11.04
N LYS A 198 9.45 8.29 -10.18
CA LYS A 198 10.27 9.52 -10.29
C LYS A 198 11.08 9.61 -11.59
N SER A 199 11.41 8.48 -12.22
CA SER A 199 12.14 8.43 -13.48
C SER A 199 11.22 8.49 -14.71
N SER A 200 9.90 8.38 -14.51
CA SER A 200 8.94 8.50 -15.60
C SER A 200 8.86 9.95 -16.11
N PRO A 201 8.68 10.18 -17.42
CA PRO A 201 8.43 11.51 -17.98
C PRO A 201 7.19 12.20 -17.40
N LEU A 202 6.27 11.44 -16.80
CA LEU A 202 5.06 11.96 -16.14
C LEU A 202 5.39 12.74 -14.87
N TRP A 203 6.47 12.39 -14.16
CA TRP A 203 6.76 12.90 -12.82
C TRP A 203 6.86 14.43 -12.76
N LYS A 204 7.48 15.04 -13.77
CA LYS A 204 7.68 16.51 -13.83
C LYS A 204 6.39 17.32 -13.92
N TYR A 205 5.27 16.68 -14.24
CA TYR A 205 3.96 17.33 -14.32
C TYR A 205 3.12 17.15 -13.06
N LEU A 206 3.58 16.33 -12.10
CA LEU A 206 2.88 16.15 -10.83
C LEU A 206 3.23 17.29 -9.90
N ARG A 207 2.21 17.97 -9.38
CA ARG A 207 2.38 18.88 -8.26
C ARG A 207 2.64 18.07 -7.00
N GLN A 208 3.82 18.21 -6.43
CA GLN A 208 4.19 17.52 -5.20
C GLN A 208 3.71 18.31 -3.98
N VAL A 209 2.98 17.64 -3.10
CA VAL A 209 2.58 18.14 -1.78
C VAL A 209 3.05 17.15 -0.72
N ARG A 210 3.54 17.66 0.41
CA ARG A 210 4.11 16.82 1.48
C ARG A 210 3.34 17.03 2.77
N LEU A 211 2.91 15.93 3.38
CA LEU A 211 2.45 15.88 4.75
C LEU A 211 3.67 15.79 5.67
N ILE A 212 3.80 16.72 6.61
CA ILE A 212 4.99 16.85 7.48
C ILE A 212 4.63 16.53 8.93
N GLU A 213 3.41 16.85 9.33
CA GLU A 213 2.97 16.72 10.72
C GLU A 213 2.68 15.25 11.09
N ASN A 214 3.45 14.72 12.04
CA ASN A 214 3.21 13.39 12.59
C ASN A 214 2.03 13.46 13.58
N MET A 215 0.90 12.88 13.19
CA MET A 215 -0.32 12.89 13.97
C MET A 215 -0.35 11.81 15.06
N ARG A 216 0.45 10.74 14.92
CA ARG A 216 0.56 9.67 15.93
C ARG A 216 1.12 10.21 17.25
N MET A 217 2.04 11.16 17.14
CA MET A 217 2.62 11.93 18.23
C MET A 217 1.58 12.71 19.03
N LYS A 218 0.68 13.38 18.32
CA LYS A 218 -0.34 14.24 18.93
C LYS A 218 -1.44 13.44 19.64
N THR A 219 -1.58 12.17 19.29
CA THR A 219 -2.54 11.25 19.92
C THR A 219 -1.92 10.39 21.01
N ALA A 220 -0.67 10.67 21.41
CA ALA A 220 -0.01 9.94 22.50
C ALA A 220 -0.75 10.19 23.83
N PRO A 221 -0.84 9.16 24.71
CA PRO A 221 -1.60 9.25 25.95
C PRO A 221 -0.94 10.18 26.99
N ASP A 222 0.38 10.30 26.97
CA ASP A 222 1.18 11.08 27.92
C ASP A 222 2.44 11.68 27.26
N PRO A 223 3.08 12.68 27.89
CA PRO A 223 4.24 13.37 27.32
C PRO A 223 5.48 12.48 27.11
N ASP A 224 5.68 11.46 27.95
CA ASP A 224 6.84 10.57 27.86
C ASP A 224 6.68 9.62 26.67
N SER A 225 5.50 9.01 26.52
CA SER A 225 5.11 8.23 25.34
C SER A 225 5.22 9.07 24.05
N ALA A 226 4.85 10.34 24.12
CA ALA A 226 5.03 11.26 23.00
C ALA A 226 6.52 11.40 22.68
N ALA A 227 7.39 11.69 23.65
CA ALA A 227 8.82 11.84 23.42
C ALA A 227 9.45 10.58 22.79
N GLU A 228 9.10 9.38 23.27
CA GLU A 228 9.57 8.11 22.69
C GLU A 228 9.14 7.92 21.24
N LEU A 229 7.86 8.20 20.94
CA LEU A 229 7.36 8.16 19.56
C LEU A 229 8.06 9.19 18.66
N ALA A 230 8.48 10.33 19.22
CA ALA A 230 9.20 11.38 18.49
C ALA A 230 10.56 10.86 18.04
N GLU A 231 11.30 10.31 19.00
CA GLU A 231 12.63 9.75 18.77
C GLU A 231 12.56 8.61 17.74
N PHE A 232 11.61 7.69 17.89
CA PHE A 232 11.40 6.62 16.94
C PHE A 232 11.01 7.12 15.54
N SER A 233 10.14 8.13 15.47
CA SER A 233 9.72 8.74 14.20
C SER A 233 10.90 9.42 13.51
N ASP A 234 11.71 10.19 14.24
CA ASP A 234 12.86 10.88 13.67
C ASP A 234 13.91 9.88 13.19
N PHE A 235 14.22 8.85 13.98
CA PHE A 235 15.08 7.75 13.56
C PHE A 235 14.60 7.07 12.28
N SER A 236 13.30 6.71 12.22
CA SER A 236 12.71 6.08 11.04
C SER A 236 12.79 6.98 9.80
N LEU A 237 12.60 8.29 9.97
CA LEU A 237 12.75 9.26 8.89
C LEU A 237 14.20 9.40 8.44
N GLN A 238 15.16 9.43 9.37
CA GLN A 238 16.58 9.49 9.03
C GLN A 238 17.02 8.27 8.22
N ILE A 239 16.55 7.07 8.58
CA ILE A 239 16.81 5.86 7.78
C ILE A 239 16.16 5.98 6.40
N GLY A 240 14.87 6.30 6.35
CA GLY A 240 14.12 6.38 5.10
C GLY A 240 14.65 7.44 4.12
N GLU A 241 15.28 8.50 4.65
CA GLU A 241 15.90 9.58 3.86
C GLU A 241 17.39 9.34 3.59
N GLY A 242 17.99 8.23 4.06
CA GLY A 242 19.41 7.92 3.89
C GLY A 242 20.34 8.90 4.62
N ARG A 243 19.84 9.55 5.68
CA ARG A 243 20.59 10.48 6.54
C ARG A 243 21.22 9.81 7.75
N TYR A 244 20.75 8.62 8.10
CA TYR A 244 21.27 7.88 9.25
C TYR A 244 22.68 7.32 8.96
N PRO A 245 23.64 7.40 9.91
CA PRO A 245 25.00 6.90 9.69
C PRO A 245 25.05 5.41 9.34
N VAL A 246 25.78 5.08 8.27
CA VAL A 246 26.10 3.70 7.92
C VAL A 246 27.27 3.17 8.74
N ASN A 247 27.20 1.89 9.11
CA ASN A 247 28.27 1.16 9.74
C ASN A 247 29.24 0.63 8.69
N ARG A 248 30.27 1.42 8.40
CA ARG A 248 31.32 1.10 7.44
C ARG A 248 32.20 -0.09 7.84
N ASP A 249 32.14 -0.53 9.10
CA ASP A 249 32.91 -1.69 9.57
C ASP A 249 32.29 -3.02 9.09
N ILE A 250 31.02 -3.01 8.64
CA ILE A 250 30.33 -4.19 8.10
C ILE A 250 30.16 -4.06 6.58
N ASP A 251 29.43 -3.03 6.13
CA ASP A 251 29.22 -2.72 4.71
C ASP A 251 28.77 -1.26 4.53
N ASP A 252 28.95 -0.73 3.33
CA ASP A 252 28.52 0.61 2.89
C ASP A 252 26.98 0.80 2.84
N SER A 253 26.22 -0.23 3.21
CA SER A 253 24.75 -0.26 3.20
C SER A 253 24.16 -0.58 4.58
N ASP A 254 24.96 -0.91 5.58
CA ASP A 254 24.47 -1.46 6.84
C ASP A 254 24.35 -0.36 7.90
N ILE A 255 23.37 -0.47 8.80
CA ILE A 255 23.16 0.49 9.90
C ILE A 255 23.16 -0.20 11.26
N CYS A 256 23.57 0.53 12.31
CA CYS A 256 23.43 0.07 13.68
C CYS A 256 22.09 0.54 14.26
N ILE A 257 21.22 -0.41 14.61
CA ILE A 257 19.97 -0.12 15.33
C ILE A 257 20.31 0.28 16.78
N PRO A 258 19.83 1.43 17.28
CA PRO A 258 20.01 1.82 18.67
C PRO A 258 19.50 0.74 19.63
N LYS A 259 20.29 0.44 20.67
CA LYS A 259 19.91 -0.60 21.66
C LYS A 259 18.58 -0.31 22.34
N THR A 260 18.24 0.97 22.51
CA THR A 260 16.96 1.43 23.06
C THR A 260 15.76 1.04 22.20
N MET A 261 15.96 0.77 20.91
CA MET A 261 14.92 0.35 19.97
C MET A 261 14.88 -1.17 19.77
N CYS A 262 15.83 -1.90 20.38
CA CYS A 262 15.84 -3.35 20.36
C CYS A 262 15.04 -3.89 21.55
N VAL A 263 14.08 -4.78 21.28
CA VAL A 263 13.42 -5.52 22.36
C VAL A 263 14.42 -6.53 22.92
N GLY A 264 14.92 -6.27 24.13
CA GLY A 264 15.81 -7.19 24.83
C GLY A 264 15.08 -8.49 25.16
N THR A 265 15.69 -9.64 24.85
CA THR A 265 15.22 -10.95 25.33
C THR A 265 15.49 -11.08 26.83
N SER A 266 14.70 -10.42 27.66
CA SER A 266 14.78 -10.53 29.11
C SER A 266 13.64 -11.42 29.59
N GLY A 267 13.90 -12.73 29.69
CA GLY A 267 12.90 -13.70 30.11
C GLY A 267 13.29 -15.18 30.07
N CYS A 268 14.44 -15.56 30.64
CA CYS A 268 14.52 -16.81 31.41
C CYS A 268 15.58 -16.63 32.50
N GLY A 269 15.16 -16.77 33.75
CA GLY A 269 15.88 -16.34 34.94
C GLY A 269 17.20 -17.06 35.17
N ASN A 270 18.09 -16.37 35.89
CA ASN A 270 19.36 -16.87 36.40
C ASN A 270 19.19 -18.22 37.12
N ALA A 271 19.84 -19.25 36.59
CA ALA A 271 20.44 -20.30 37.40
C ALA A 271 21.90 -20.44 36.95
N SER A 272 22.78 -19.94 37.80
CA SER A 272 24.22 -20.20 37.77
C SER A 272 24.51 -21.70 37.65
N ARG A 273 25.22 -22.12 36.60
CA ARG A 273 26.14 -23.24 36.69
C ARG A 273 27.24 -23.16 35.64
N ALA A 274 28.44 -23.42 36.12
CA ALA A 274 29.68 -23.50 35.38
C ALA A 274 29.59 -24.49 34.21
N GLY A 275 30.52 -24.31 33.26
CA GLY A 275 30.49 -24.94 31.96
C GLY A 275 30.36 -26.46 31.97
N GLU A 276 29.71 -26.96 30.93
CA GLU A 276 30.07 -28.17 30.21
C GLU A 276 29.29 -28.14 28.89
N SER A 277 30.03 -28.39 27.81
CA SER A 277 29.51 -28.61 26.47
C SER A 277 28.51 -29.77 26.49
N SER A 278 27.27 -29.52 26.09
CA SER A 278 26.37 -30.55 25.60
C SER A 278 25.45 -29.94 24.56
N ASP A 279 25.49 -30.54 23.37
CA ASP A 279 24.64 -30.23 22.24
C ASP A 279 23.18 -30.51 22.62
N ASP A 280 22.31 -29.51 22.55
CA ASP A 280 20.86 -29.71 22.55
C ASP A 280 20.23 -28.75 21.53
N ASP A 281 20.01 -29.29 20.34
CA ASP A 281 19.29 -28.65 19.23
C ASP A 281 17.82 -28.47 19.61
N SER A 282 17.43 -27.28 20.09
CA SER A 282 16.04 -26.84 20.02
C SER A 282 15.89 -25.78 18.92
N GLU A 283 15.53 -26.28 17.73
CA GLU A 283 15.09 -25.47 16.59
C GLU A 283 13.90 -24.59 17.01
N TYR A 284 14.15 -23.30 17.19
CA TYR A 284 13.08 -22.31 17.16
C TYR A 284 12.66 -22.16 15.69
N GLU A 285 11.55 -22.80 15.32
CA GLU A 285 10.98 -22.68 13.97
C GLU A 285 10.61 -21.22 13.70
N PHE A 286 11.32 -20.59 12.75
CA PHE A 286 10.82 -19.40 12.09
C PHE A 286 9.46 -19.73 11.45
N PRO A 287 8.47 -18.79 11.45
CA PRO A 287 7.19 -19.04 10.81
C PRO A 287 7.41 -19.43 9.34
N ASN A 288 7.01 -20.66 9.02
CA ASN A 288 7.16 -21.24 7.71
C ASN A 288 6.20 -20.55 6.72
N PHE A 289 6.72 -19.63 5.90
CA PHE A 289 5.96 -18.95 4.84
C PHE A 289 5.51 -19.89 3.69
N ALA A 290 5.72 -21.21 3.80
CA ALA A 290 5.32 -22.20 2.80
C ALA A 290 3.89 -22.75 2.97
N LEU A 291 3.07 -22.21 3.87
CA LEU A 291 1.67 -22.65 4.05
C LEU A 291 0.68 -21.90 3.13
N LEU A 292 0.98 -21.81 1.83
CA LEU A 292 -0.08 -21.60 0.83
C LEU A 292 -0.49 -22.98 0.31
N PRO A 293 -1.79 -23.36 0.35
CA PRO A 293 -2.22 -24.57 -0.31
C PRO A 293 -1.90 -24.49 -1.81
N PRO A 294 -1.54 -25.62 -2.45
CA PRO A 294 -1.22 -25.63 -3.86
C PRO A 294 -2.42 -25.13 -4.68
N ILE A 295 -2.14 -24.30 -5.68
CA ILE A 295 -3.14 -23.84 -6.65
C ILE A 295 -3.65 -25.08 -7.39
N VAL A 296 -4.83 -25.55 -7.01
CA VAL A 296 -5.59 -26.53 -7.79
C VAL A 296 -6.09 -25.79 -9.02
N SER A 297 -5.51 -26.06 -10.17
CA SER A 297 -6.17 -25.78 -11.45
C SER A 297 -7.39 -26.70 -11.53
N VAL A 298 -8.61 -26.17 -11.74
CA VAL A 298 -9.63 -26.71 -12.67
C VAL A 298 -10.98 -25.97 -12.60
N SER A 299 -11.50 -25.76 -13.82
CA SER A 299 -12.86 -25.49 -14.34
C SER A 299 -13.77 -24.41 -13.74
N GLU A 300 -14.18 -23.54 -14.66
CA GLU A 300 -15.32 -22.63 -14.62
C GLU A 300 -16.61 -23.33 -14.18
N HIS A 301 -17.15 -22.92 -13.03
CA HIS A 301 -18.58 -22.74 -12.71
C HIS A 301 -18.79 -22.86 -11.19
N GLU A 302 -18.57 -21.78 -10.45
CA GLU A 302 -19.24 -21.51 -9.15
C GLU A 302 -18.99 -20.04 -8.75
N SER A 303 -19.92 -19.44 -8.00
CA SER A 303 -20.08 -17.98 -7.85
C SER A 303 -18.93 -17.27 -7.12
N ASP A 304 -18.36 -16.26 -7.78
CA ASP A 304 -17.14 -15.49 -7.48
C ASP A 304 -17.13 -14.71 -6.14
N ASP A 305 -18.29 -14.56 -5.48
CA ASP A 305 -18.44 -13.76 -4.25
C ASP A 305 -18.05 -14.52 -2.96
N ASP A 306 -18.29 -15.83 -2.90
CA ASP A 306 -18.05 -16.63 -1.69
C ASP A 306 -16.54 -16.93 -1.51
N HIS A 307 -15.80 -16.98 -2.62
CA HIS A 307 -14.36 -17.26 -2.64
C HIS A 307 -13.49 -16.07 -2.18
N ARG A 308 -13.96 -14.83 -2.40
CA ARG A 308 -13.25 -13.61 -1.98
C ARG A 308 -13.37 -13.35 -0.49
N THR A 309 -14.57 -13.59 0.06
CA THR A 309 -14.87 -13.33 1.48
C THR A 309 -14.07 -14.27 2.40
N ARG A 310 -13.92 -15.56 2.02
CA ARG A 310 -13.08 -16.51 2.76
C ARG A 310 -11.60 -16.12 2.75
N ASN A 311 -11.05 -15.76 1.59
CA ASN A 311 -9.63 -15.38 1.48
C ASN A 311 -9.27 -14.13 2.28
N VAL A 312 -10.18 -13.14 2.37
CA VAL A 312 -9.96 -11.93 3.17
C VAL A 312 -9.95 -12.27 4.66
N ASN A 313 -10.91 -13.05 5.15
CA ASN A 313 -10.98 -13.42 6.56
C ASN A 313 -9.79 -14.29 6.98
N THR A 314 -9.36 -15.24 6.14
CA THR A 314 -8.16 -16.06 6.41
C THR A 314 -6.88 -15.23 6.42
N LEU A 315 -6.79 -14.17 5.59
CA LEU A 315 -5.65 -13.25 5.62
C LEU A 315 -5.65 -12.38 6.88
N ILE A 316 -6.81 -11.91 7.31
CA ILE A 316 -6.96 -11.09 8.53
C ILE A 316 -6.54 -11.91 9.76
N ASP A 317 -7.01 -13.15 9.87
CA ASP A 317 -6.68 -14.05 11.00
C ASP A 317 -5.20 -14.45 11.01
N SER A 318 -4.57 -14.57 9.84
CA SER A 318 -3.14 -14.90 9.72
C SER A 318 -2.23 -13.73 10.11
N VAL A 319 -2.71 -12.49 9.97
CA VAL A 319 -1.93 -11.27 10.26
C VAL A 319 -2.21 -10.75 11.68
N TYR A 320 -3.38 -11.03 12.24
CA TYR A 320 -3.78 -10.62 13.60
C TYR A 320 -4.45 -11.77 14.37
N PRO A 321 -3.68 -12.74 14.89
CA PRO A 321 -4.26 -13.83 15.67
C PRO A 321 -4.82 -13.28 17.00
N GLY A 322 -6.15 -13.25 17.15
CA GLY A 322 -6.82 -12.91 18.43
C GLY A 322 -8.02 -11.97 18.38
N VAL A 323 -8.50 -11.52 17.21
CA VAL A 323 -9.77 -10.78 17.13
C VAL A 323 -10.91 -11.77 17.01
N GLU A 324 -11.49 -12.17 18.14
CA GLU A 324 -12.67 -13.04 18.18
C GLU A 324 -13.86 -12.39 17.45
N THR A 325 -14.25 -12.93 16.28
CA THR A 325 -15.65 -12.92 15.85
C THR A 325 -16.24 -14.30 16.11
N LYS A 326 -17.14 -14.37 17.10
CA LYS A 326 -17.84 -15.60 17.49
C LYS A 326 -18.67 -16.17 16.33
N SER A 327 -18.31 -17.41 15.98
CA SER A 327 -19.14 -18.55 15.53
C SER A 327 -20.01 -18.45 14.28
N VAL A 328 -19.77 -19.34 13.30
CA VAL A 328 -20.63 -20.52 13.03
C VAL A 328 -19.76 -21.71 12.57
N LEU A 329 -20.05 -22.88 13.14
CA LEU A 329 -19.40 -24.19 13.05
C LEU A 329 -19.38 -24.85 11.65
N CYS A 330 -18.33 -25.65 11.39
CA CYS A 330 -18.43 -27.07 11.01
C CYS A 330 -17.05 -27.77 10.98
N GLU A 331 -16.86 -28.80 11.82
CA GLU A 331 -15.77 -29.80 11.75
C GLU A 331 -16.14 -30.98 10.79
N PRO A 332 -15.35 -32.09 10.67
CA PRO A 332 -14.10 -32.21 9.92
C PRO A 332 -14.12 -33.42 8.93
N CYS A 333 -13.17 -33.49 7.99
CA CYS A 333 -12.89 -34.75 7.27
C CYS A 333 -11.38 -35.03 7.12
N ASN A 334 -11.04 -36.28 7.46
CA ASN A 334 -9.74 -36.96 7.54
C ASN A 334 -9.02 -37.19 6.19
N PHE A 335 -7.80 -37.74 6.32
CA PHE A 335 -6.83 -38.29 5.33
C PHE A 335 -5.74 -37.30 4.90
N GLY A 336 -4.45 -37.63 4.86
CA GLY A 336 -3.73 -38.89 5.03
C GLY A 336 -2.37 -38.73 4.33
N SER A 337 -1.29 -38.92 5.09
CA SER A 337 0.12 -39.18 4.71
C SER A 337 0.58 -39.06 3.24
N HIS A 338 1.69 -38.35 3.00
CA HIS A 338 2.90 -38.93 2.36
C HIS A 338 4.14 -38.00 2.44
N GLN A 339 5.27 -38.61 2.80
CA GLN A 339 6.64 -38.06 2.87
C GLN A 339 7.26 -37.85 1.47
N CYS A 340 8.16 -36.85 1.29
CA CYS A 340 9.51 -37.10 0.74
C CYS A 340 10.51 -35.92 0.82
N LYS A 341 11.55 -36.12 1.65
CA LYS A 341 13.01 -35.87 1.49
C LYS A 341 13.59 -34.53 0.94
N ARG A 342 14.20 -33.81 1.90
CA ARG A 342 15.52 -33.12 1.95
C ARG A 342 16.39 -33.02 0.67
N SER A 343 16.99 -31.83 0.48
CA SER A 343 18.45 -31.70 0.38
C SER A 343 18.94 -30.45 1.14
N GLN A 344 20.05 -30.63 1.83
CA GLN A 344 20.69 -29.68 2.74
C GLN A 344 21.61 -28.71 1.98
N ASN A 345 21.75 -27.49 2.51
CA ASN A 345 23.07 -26.89 2.67
C ASN A 345 23.07 -25.89 3.84
N GLN A 346 23.72 -26.29 4.93
CA GLN A 346 24.03 -25.48 6.10
C GLN A 346 25.11 -24.44 5.76
N ARG A 347 24.95 -23.22 6.27
CA ARG A 347 26.07 -22.40 6.78
C ARG A 347 25.60 -21.62 8.00
N ILE A 348 26.31 -21.86 9.10
CA ILE A 348 26.16 -21.31 10.44
C ILE A 348 26.74 -19.89 10.46
N GLY A 349 26.09 -18.98 11.21
CA GLY A 349 26.64 -17.67 11.56
C GLY A 349 25.57 -16.70 12.06
N SER A 350 25.70 -16.31 13.32
CA SER A 350 24.98 -15.30 14.10
C SER A 350 24.29 -14.21 13.25
N ARG A 351 22.96 -14.18 13.24
CA ARG A 351 22.19 -13.19 12.44
C ARG A 351 21.97 -11.90 13.22
N THR A 352 22.86 -10.95 13.01
CA THR A 352 22.54 -9.51 13.11
C THR A 352 21.44 -9.19 12.09
N VAL A 353 20.37 -8.53 12.50
CA VAL A 353 19.33 -8.04 11.57
C VAL A 353 19.92 -6.83 10.83
N ILE A 354 20.29 -7.05 9.57
CA ILE A 354 20.89 -6.04 8.70
C ILE A 354 19.79 -5.39 7.86
N TRP A 355 19.55 -4.09 8.06
CA TRP A 355 18.75 -3.27 7.15
C TRP A 355 19.68 -2.58 6.16
N ARG A 356 19.44 -2.79 4.86
CA ARG A 356 20.21 -2.17 3.78
C ARG A 356 19.64 -0.82 3.39
N ASP A 357 20.44 0.23 3.56
CA ASP A 357 20.17 1.59 3.09
C ASP A 357 20.16 1.64 1.54
N LYS A 358 19.04 2.09 0.96
CA LYS A 358 18.92 2.37 -0.47
C LYS A 358 19.11 3.87 -0.71
N ARG A 359 20.37 4.33 -0.66
CA ARG A 359 20.74 5.73 -0.96
C ARG A 359 20.04 6.28 -2.21
N VAL A 360 19.35 7.42 -2.02
CA VAL A 360 18.81 8.31 -3.05
C VAL A 360 19.66 9.58 -3.05
N SER A 361 20.19 9.97 -4.21
CA SER A 361 20.76 11.29 -4.48
C SER A 361 20.06 11.88 -5.68
#